data_AF-A0A0A6UD62-F1
#
_entry.id   AF-A0A0A6UD62-F1
#
_cell.length_a   1.000
_cell.length_b   1.000
_cell.length_c   1.000
_cell.angle_alpha   90.00
_cell.angle_beta   90.00
_cell.angle_gamma   90.00
#
_symmetry.space_group_name_H-M   'P 1'
#
loop_
_entity.id
_entity.type
_entity.pdbx_description
1 polymer ?
#
loop_
_entity_poly.entity_id
_entity_poly.type
_entity_poly.pdbx_seq_one_letter_code
_entity_poly.pdbx_strand_id
1 'polypeptide(L)'
;MQSRLRLGGHGVQPLLLMFPLGLFWMAFVFDLATLLGAPAMIGTVAYWNIVAGLVGGLPAAVAAGVDAFSAVGPESTRIGFLALLLDVGVLIVFAVLALMRVRTPDRAADPGLLLLELCGLLVAAFGAWFSGRFADPRAPVAESLR
;
A
#
# COMPACT_ATOMS: atom_id res chain seq x y z
N MET A 1 12.73 12.24 -11.23
CA MET A 1 11.93 11.55 -12.27
C MET A 1 10.59 12.28 -12.40
N GLN A 2 10.17 12.67 -13.60
CA GLN A 2 8.86 13.29 -13.80
C GLN A 2 7.83 12.21 -14.11
N SER A 3 6.95 11.90 -13.15
CA SER A 3 5.75 11.06 -13.36
C SER A 3 4.90 11.71 -14.45
N ARG A 4 4.58 10.93 -15.50
CA ARG A 4 3.87 11.37 -16.71
C ARG A 4 2.36 11.17 -16.63
N LEU A 5 1.82 10.74 -15.50
CA LEU A 5 0.38 10.82 -15.20
C LEU A 5 0.07 12.11 -14.44
N ARG A 6 0.05 13.22 -15.18
CA ARG A 6 -0.38 14.53 -14.68
C ARG A 6 -1.84 14.75 -15.04
N LEU A 7 -2.74 14.58 -14.08
CA LEU A 7 -4.08 15.18 -14.16
C LEU A 7 -4.01 16.54 -13.45
N GLY A 8 -4.26 17.64 -14.18
CA GLY A 8 -4.27 18.99 -13.59
C GLY A 8 -2.91 19.54 -13.13
N GLY A 9 -1.78 19.00 -13.61
CA GLY A 9 -0.45 19.50 -13.25
C GLY A 9 0.07 19.07 -11.88
N HIS A 10 -0.69 18.25 -11.13
CA HIS A 10 -0.28 17.64 -9.87
C HIS A 10 -0.17 16.12 -10.09
N GLY A 11 0.86 15.47 -9.55
CA GLY A 11 0.99 14.01 -9.63
C GLY A 11 -0.17 13.38 -8.87
N VAL A 12 -1.06 12.67 -9.55
CA VAL A 12 -2.19 11.96 -8.92
C VAL A 12 -1.74 10.64 -8.29
N GLN A 13 -0.60 10.14 -8.74
CA GLN A 13 -0.02 8.86 -8.36
C GLN A 13 0.35 8.72 -6.87
N PRO A 14 0.91 9.74 -6.19
CA PRO A 14 1.12 9.68 -4.74
C PRO A 14 -0.19 9.57 -3.95
N LEU A 15 -1.27 10.21 -4.42
CA LEU A 15 -2.58 10.17 -3.76
C LEU A 15 -3.21 8.78 -3.87
N LEU A 16 -3.07 8.14 -5.04
CA LEU A 16 -3.52 6.78 -5.32
C LEU A 16 -2.78 5.73 -4.48
N LEU A 17 -1.52 5.98 -4.10
CA LEU A 17 -0.73 5.10 -3.23
C LEU A 17 -1.07 5.25 -1.75
N MET A 18 -1.30 6.49 -1.28
CA MET A 18 -1.63 6.72 0.13
C MET A 18 -3.06 6.29 0.49
N PHE A 19 -3.98 6.30 -0.47
CA PHE A 19 -5.38 5.97 -0.23
C PHE A 19 -5.58 4.51 0.26
N PRO A 20 -5.08 3.47 -0.42
CA PRO A 20 -5.14 2.09 0.06
C PRO A 20 -4.47 1.92 1.42
N LEU A 21 -3.31 2.53 1.63
CA LEU A 21 -2.55 2.43 2.87
C LEU A 21 -3.35 3.00 4.06
N GLY A 22 -4.01 4.13 3.88
CA GLY A 22 -4.89 4.72 4.89
C GLY A 22 -6.07 3.81 5.22
N LEU A 23 -6.66 3.15 4.22
CA LEU A 23 -7.76 2.21 4.42
C LEU A 23 -7.32 0.94 5.16
N PHE A 24 -6.17 0.37 4.81
CA PHE A 24 -5.59 -0.77 5.52
C PHE A 24 -5.24 -0.40 6.97
N TRP A 25 -4.73 0.82 7.21
CA TRP A 25 -4.45 1.29 8.57
C TRP A 25 -5.73 1.39 9.39
N MET A 26 -6.80 1.94 8.81
CA MET A 26 -8.10 2.05 9.49
C MET A 26 -8.74 0.69 9.72
N ALA A 27 -8.58 -0.27 8.79
CA ALA A 27 -9.03 -1.63 9.00
C ALA A 27 -8.39 -2.25 10.25
N PHE A 28 -7.06 -2.16 10.36
CA PHE A 28 -6.33 -2.66 11.53
C PHE A 28 -6.79 -2.03 12.84
N VAL A 29 -7.03 -0.72 12.86
CA VAL A 29 -7.54 -0.02 14.06
C VAL A 29 -8.92 -0.56 14.45
N PHE A 30 -9.79 -0.81 13.48
CA PHE A 30 -11.13 -1.35 13.74
C PHE A 30 -11.11 -2.82 14.18
N ASP A 31 -10.22 -3.63 13.61
CA ASP A 31 -10.04 -5.01 14.06
C ASP A 31 -9.46 -5.07 15.48
N LEU A 32 -8.49 -4.19 15.80
CA LEU A 32 -7.98 -4.04 17.15
C LEU A 32 -9.09 -3.62 18.13
N ALA A 33 -9.94 -2.65 17.74
CA ALA A 33 -11.07 -2.23 18.56
C ALA A 33 -12.06 -3.39 18.81
N THR A 34 -12.33 -4.21 17.78
CA THR A 34 -13.22 -5.37 17.90
C THR A 34 -12.66 -6.41 18.87
N LEU A 35 -11.35 -6.66 18.83
CA LEU A 35 -10.66 -7.53 19.79
C LEU A 35 -10.65 -6.98 21.22
N LEU A 36 -10.70 -5.65 21.38
CA LEU A 36 -10.82 -4.97 22.67
C LEU A 36 -12.27 -4.87 23.18
N GLY A 37 -13.24 -5.49 22.49
CA GLY A 37 -14.63 -5.56 22.93
C GLY A 37 -15.58 -4.56 22.26
N ALA A 38 -15.18 -3.95 21.14
CA ALA A 38 -16.11 -3.15 20.34
C ALA A 38 -17.19 -4.03 19.68
N PRO A 39 -18.34 -3.46 19.28
CA PRO A 39 -19.41 -4.23 18.64
C PRO A 39 -18.95 -4.93 17.36
N ALA A 40 -19.50 -6.12 17.06
CA ALA A 40 -19.18 -6.90 15.85
C ALA A 40 -19.34 -6.11 14.54
N MET A 41 -20.20 -5.09 14.53
CA MET A 41 -20.35 -4.16 13.40
C MET A 41 -19.02 -3.48 13.02
N ILE A 42 -18.15 -3.19 13.99
CA ILE A 42 -16.84 -2.57 13.75
C ILE A 42 -15.92 -3.50 12.96
N GLY A 43 -15.91 -4.81 13.24
CA GLY A 43 -15.17 -5.80 12.45
C GLY A 43 -15.70 -5.91 11.01
N THR A 44 -17.01 -5.75 10.82
CA THR A 44 -17.59 -5.65 9.46
C THR A 44 -17.13 -4.39 8.73
N VAL A 45 -17.00 -3.24 9.41
CA VAL A 45 -16.45 -2.00 8.83
C VAL A 45 -14.97 -2.18 8.48
N ALA A 46 -14.19 -2.84 9.34
CA ALA A 46 -12.79 -3.18 9.09
C ALA A 46 -12.64 -3.99 7.79
N TYR A 47 -13.45 -5.03 7.64
CA TYR A 47 -13.50 -5.84 6.42
C TYR A 47 -13.79 -4.99 5.17
N TRP A 48 -14.77 -4.09 5.22
CA TRP A 48 -15.08 -3.24 4.06
C TRP A 48 -14.00 -2.21 3.76
N ASN A 49 -13.25 -1.75 4.76
CA ASN A 49 -12.06 -0.94 4.53
C ASN A 49 -10.97 -1.72 3.80
N ILE A 50 -10.74 -2.99 4.14
CA ILE A 50 -9.81 -3.85 3.39
C ILE A 50 -10.28 -3.96 1.94
N VAL A 51 -11.56 -4.27 1.70
CA VAL A 51 -12.11 -4.38 0.35
C VAL A 51 -11.96 -3.08 -0.43
N ALA A 52 -12.28 -1.94 0.18
CA ALA A 52 -12.10 -0.63 -0.44
C ALA A 52 -10.62 -0.32 -0.73
N GLY A 53 -9.72 -0.70 0.17
CA GLY A 53 -8.27 -0.57 0.01
C GLY A 53 -7.76 -1.39 -1.16
N LEU A 54 -8.25 -2.62 -1.33
CA LEU A 54 -7.94 -3.47 -2.49
C LEU A 54 -8.44 -2.86 -3.80
N VAL A 55 -9.68 -2.37 -3.82
CA VAL A 55 -10.26 -1.71 -5.00
C VAL A 55 -9.48 -0.45 -5.37
N GLY A 56 -9.09 0.37 -4.39
CA GLY A 56 -8.27 1.55 -4.60
C GLY A 56 -6.81 1.24 -4.96
N GLY A 57 -6.29 0.10 -4.50
CA GLY A 57 -4.89 -0.30 -4.70
C GLY A 57 -4.63 -0.89 -6.07
N LEU A 58 -5.61 -1.57 -6.68
CA LEU A 58 -5.50 -2.09 -8.04
C LEU A 58 -5.08 -1.04 -9.09
N PRO A 59 -5.76 0.11 -9.23
CA PRO A 59 -5.36 1.13 -10.18
C PRO A 59 -3.99 1.76 -9.83
N ALA A 60 -3.66 1.85 -8.53
CA ALA A 60 -2.34 2.32 -8.09
C ALA A 60 -1.21 1.36 -8.53
N ALA A 61 -1.40 0.05 -8.36
CA ALA A 61 -0.46 -0.97 -8.80
C ALA A 61 -0.31 -1.01 -10.32
N VAL A 62 -1.40 -0.82 -11.07
CA VAL A 62 -1.34 -0.71 -12.55
C VAL A 62 -0.53 0.51 -12.96
N ALA A 63 -0.78 1.68 -12.35
CA ALA A 63 -0.03 2.89 -12.64
C ALA A 63 1.47 2.74 -12.30
N ALA A 64 1.79 2.16 -11.13
CA ALA A 64 3.16 1.84 -10.74
C ALA A 64 3.83 0.87 -11.72
N GLY A 65 3.08 -0.11 -12.24
CA GLY A 65 3.56 -1.04 -13.26
C GLY A 65 3.94 -0.33 -14.55
N VAL A 66 3.06 0.51 -15.09
CA VAL A 66 3.34 1.30 -16.31
C VAL A 66 4.57 2.19 -16.13
N ASP A 67 4.72 2.81 -14.97
CA ASP A 67 5.90 3.63 -14.66
C ASP A 67 7.18 2.79 -14.58
N ALA A 68 7.13 1.60 -13.97
CA ALA A 68 8.28 0.69 -13.92
C ALA A 68 8.72 0.20 -15.31
N PHE A 69 7.78 -0.08 -16.22
CA PHE A 69 8.08 -0.49 -17.61
C PHE A 69 8.61 0.65 -18.48
N SER A 70 8.26 1.90 -18.17
CA SER A 70 8.73 3.08 -18.90
C SER A 70 10.04 3.66 -18.34
N ALA A 71 10.57 3.08 -17.27
CA ALA A 71 11.84 3.49 -16.67
C ALA A 71 13.03 3.23 -17.60
N VAL A 72 13.86 4.26 -17.80
CA VAL A 72 15.06 4.20 -18.65
C VAL A 72 16.30 4.10 -17.77
N GLY A 73 17.00 2.96 -17.85
CA GLY A 73 18.27 2.72 -17.18
C GLY A 73 18.23 1.54 -16.18
N PRO A 74 19.28 0.70 -16.13
CA PRO A 74 19.23 -0.59 -15.43
C PRO A 74 18.99 -0.49 -13.90
N GLU A 75 19.47 0.56 -13.24
CA GLU A 75 19.23 0.78 -11.81
C GLU A 75 17.81 1.26 -11.53
N SER A 76 17.32 2.22 -12.33
CA SER A 76 15.95 2.74 -12.21
C SER A 76 14.90 1.66 -12.45
N THR A 77 15.11 0.78 -13.43
CA THR A 77 14.21 -0.33 -13.71
C THR A 77 14.18 -1.31 -12.53
N ARG A 78 15.33 -1.67 -11.94
CA ARG A 78 15.38 -2.59 -10.78
C ARG A 78 14.63 -2.03 -9.57
N ILE A 79 14.84 -0.75 -9.24
CA ILE A 79 14.17 -0.11 -8.10
C ILE A 79 12.66 -0.02 -8.35
N GLY A 80 12.24 0.38 -9.56
CA GLY A 80 10.82 0.44 -9.93
C GLY A 80 10.12 -0.91 -9.84
N PHE A 81 10.76 -1.98 -10.32
CA PHE A 81 10.24 -3.34 -10.18
C PHE A 81 10.15 -3.81 -8.72
N LEU A 82 11.13 -3.48 -7.88
CA LEU A 82 11.11 -3.87 -6.46
C LEU A 82 10.01 -3.14 -5.69
N ALA A 83 9.80 -1.85 -5.97
CA ALA A 83 8.68 -1.08 -5.41
C ALA A 83 7.33 -1.66 -5.85
N LEU A 84 7.17 -1.95 -7.15
CA LEU A 84 5.97 -2.61 -7.68
C LEU A 84 5.69 -3.96 -7.01
N LEU A 85 6.74 -4.77 -6.79
CA LEU A 85 6.61 -6.07 -6.14
C LEU A 85 6.13 -5.95 -4.69
N LEU A 86 6.63 -4.94 -3.95
CA LEU A 86 6.17 -4.65 -2.59
C LEU A 86 4.70 -4.25 -2.58
N ASP A 87 4.29 -3.32 -3.45
CA ASP A 87 2.89 -2.86 -3.51
C ASP A 87 1.93 -4.00 -3.88
N VAL A 88 2.26 -4.78 -4.91
CA VAL A 88 1.45 -5.94 -5.32
C VAL A 88 1.42 -7.00 -4.21
N GLY A 89 2.56 -7.24 -3.54
CA GLY A 89 2.64 -8.17 -2.41
C GLY A 89 1.71 -7.79 -1.26
N VAL A 90 1.65 -6.51 -0.91
CA VAL A 90 0.72 -5.99 0.11
C VAL A 90 -0.73 -6.23 -0.31
N LEU A 91 -1.09 -5.91 -1.56
CA LEU A 91 -2.45 -6.14 -2.06
C LEU A 91 -2.82 -7.63 -2.01
N ILE A 92 -1.89 -8.53 -2.34
CA ILE A 92 -2.12 -9.98 -2.25
C ILE A 92 -2.36 -10.41 -0.80
N VAL A 93 -1.55 -9.93 0.16
CA VAL A 93 -1.72 -10.25 1.59
C VAL A 93 -3.10 -9.80 2.08
N PHE A 94 -3.50 -8.56 1.78
CA PHE A 94 -4.81 -8.04 2.16
C PHE A 94 -5.97 -8.73 1.43
N ALA A 95 -5.77 -9.17 0.18
CA ALA A 95 -6.76 -9.97 -0.54
C ALA A 95 -6.97 -11.33 0.12
N VAL A 96 -5.88 -12.00 0.55
CA VAL A 96 -5.96 -13.26 1.29
C VAL A 96 -6.67 -13.04 2.63
N LEU A 97 -6.37 -11.97 3.36
CA LEU A 97 -7.07 -11.62 4.61
C LEU A 97 -8.57 -11.43 4.38
N ALA A 98 -8.96 -10.69 3.34
CA ALA A 98 -10.36 -10.51 2.97
C ALA A 98 -11.04 -11.85 2.62
N LEU A 99 -10.36 -12.72 1.85
CA LEU A 99 -10.87 -14.03 1.48
C LEU A 99 -11.08 -14.95 2.69
N MET A 100 -10.17 -14.91 3.66
CA MET A 100 -10.28 -15.68 4.90
C MET A 100 -11.46 -15.20 5.75
N ARG A 101 -11.74 -13.89 5.74
CA ARG A 101 -12.82 -13.28 6.54
C ARG A 101 -14.21 -13.38 5.93
N VAL A 102 -14.33 -13.57 4.61
CA VAL A 102 -15.62 -13.50 3.88
C VAL A 102 -16.68 -14.49 4.39
N ARG A 103 -16.25 -15.63 4.95
CA ARG A 103 -17.15 -16.70 5.45
C ARG A 103 -17.39 -16.66 6.95
N THR A 104 -16.75 -15.74 7.68
CA THR A 104 -16.88 -15.61 9.13
C THR A 104 -18.15 -14.81 9.44
N PRO A 105 -19.04 -15.26 10.35
CA PRO A 105 -20.33 -14.61 10.61
C PRO A 105 -20.18 -13.12 10.97
N ASP A 106 -19.18 -12.78 11.78
CA ASP A 106 -18.93 -11.39 12.21
C ASP A 106 -17.88 -10.66 11.36
N ARG A 107 -17.27 -11.36 10.39
CA ARG A 107 -16.12 -10.89 9.58
C ARG A 107 -14.97 -10.29 10.41
N ALA A 108 -14.95 -10.56 11.71
CA ALA A 108 -13.95 -10.06 12.65
C ALA A 108 -12.61 -10.76 12.44
N ALA A 109 -11.52 -10.05 12.72
CA ALA A 109 -10.19 -10.65 12.75
C ALA A 109 -9.96 -11.44 14.03
N ASP A 110 -9.60 -12.71 13.90
CA ASP A 110 -8.96 -13.45 14.99
C ASP A 110 -7.58 -12.83 15.31
N PRO A 111 -7.05 -13.02 16.53
CA PRO A 111 -5.73 -12.49 16.91
C PRO A 111 -4.60 -12.87 15.93
N GLY A 112 -4.67 -14.06 15.33
CA GLY A 112 -3.71 -14.49 14.30
C GLY A 112 -3.85 -13.72 12.98
N LEU A 113 -5.07 -13.37 12.57
CA LEU A 113 -5.33 -12.54 11.39
C LEU A 113 -4.90 -11.09 11.62
N LEU A 114 -5.05 -10.58 12.84
CA LEU A 114 -4.59 -9.24 13.21
C LEU A 114 -3.05 -9.13 13.12
N LEU A 115 -2.32 -10.17 13.54
CA LEU A 115 -0.86 -10.21 13.39
C LEU A 115 -0.44 -10.19 11.91
N LEU A 116 -1.13 -10.94 11.06
CA LEU A 116 -0.86 -10.96 9.62
C LEU A 116 -1.20 -9.59 8.98
N GLU A 117 -2.28 -8.95 9.42
CA GLU A 117 -2.65 -7.60 9.01
C GLU A 117 -1.59 -6.56 9.41
N LEU A 118 -1.09 -6.63 10.63
CA LEU A 118 0.01 -5.78 11.10
C LEU A 118 1.27 -5.99 10.27
N CYS A 119 1.64 -7.24 10.00
CA CYS A 119 2.78 -7.56 9.13
C CYS A 119 2.59 -6.97 7.73
N GLY A 120 1.39 -7.12 7.13
CA GLY A 120 1.05 -6.51 5.85
C GLY A 120 1.19 -4.99 5.87
N LEU A 121 0.72 -4.33 6.93
CA LEU A 121 0.87 -2.89 7.13
C LEU A 121 2.33 -2.44 7.24
N LEU A 122 3.17 -3.19 7.96
CA LEU A 122 4.59 -2.88 8.09
C LEU A 122 5.31 -2.99 6.75
N VAL A 123 4.98 -4.01 5.94
CA VAL A 123 5.52 -4.15 4.57
C VAL A 123 5.04 -2.98 3.70
N ALA A 124 3.78 -2.57 3.82
CA ALA A 124 3.22 -1.44 3.07
C ALA A 124 3.87 -0.11 3.44
N ALA A 125 4.08 0.15 4.74
CA ALA A 125 4.78 1.32 5.23
C ALA A 125 6.25 1.33 4.77
N PHE A 126 6.90 0.16 4.79
CA PHE A 126 8.26 0.01 4.27
C PHE A 126 8.33 0.27 2.76
N GLY A 127 7.39 -0.26 1.97
CA GLY A 127 7.30 -0.01 0.54
C GLY A 127 7.10 1.47 0.19
N ALA A 128 6.21 2.15 0.92
CA ALA A 128 5.98 3.59 0.77
C ALA A 128 7.25 4.41 1.10
N TRP A 129 7.95 4.06 2.19
CA TRP A 129 9.21 4.71 2.56
C TRP A 129 10.34 4.42 1.55
N PHE A 130 10.44 3.17 1.07
CA PHE A 130 11.42 2.74 0.08
C PHE A 130 11.23 3.53 -1.21
N SER A 131 10.00 3.60 -1.73
CA SER A 131 9.65 4.38 -2.93
C SER A 131 10.03 5.85 -2.78
N GLY A 132 9.75 6.47 -1.61
CA GLY A 132 10.09 7.87 -1.33
C GLY A 132 11.59 8.16 -1.32
N ARG A 133 12.43 7.25 -0.80
CA ARG A 133 13.89 7.44 -0.74
C ARG A 133 14.57 7.44 -2.10
N PHE A 134 14.09 6.63 -3.03
CA PHE A 134 14.71 6.51 -4.37
C PHE A 134 14.04 7.40 -5.42
N ALA A 135 12.91 8.04 -5.10
CA ALA A 135 12.26 9.00 -5.96
C ALA A 135 12.93 10.40 -5.95
N ASP A 136 13.76 10.71 -4.95
CA ASP A 136 14.40 12.02 -4.79
C ASP A 136 15.65 12.19 -5.69
N PRO A 137 15.61 13.04 -6.73
CA PRO A 137 16.76 13.28 -7.61
C PRO A 137 17.80 14.26 -6.99
N ARG A 138 17.60 14.74 -5.75
CA ARG A 138 18.46 15.72 -5.09
C ARG A 138 19.29 15.12 -3.95
N ALA A 139 19.83 13.91 -4.13
CA ALA A 139 21.08 13.62 -3.45
C ALA A 139 22.08 14.72 -3.89
N PRO A 140 22.67 15.50 -2.95
CA PRO A 140 23.51 16.61 -3.32
C PRO A 140 24.61 16.06 -4.21
N VAL A 141 24.67 16.55 -5.46
CA VAL A 141 25.91 16.52 -6.21
C VAL A 141 26.88 17.25 -5.32
N ALA A 142 27.69 16.49 -4.59
CA ALA A 142 28.79 17.01 -3.83
C ALA A 142 29.61 17.78 -4.86
N GLU A 143 29.52 19.09 -4.76
CA GLU A 143 30.36 20.06 -5.41
C GLU A 143 31.75 19.92 -4.80
N SER A 144 32.42 18.78 -5.05
CA SER A 144 33.83 18.57 -4.74
C SER A 144 34.64 18.84 -6.00
N LEU A 145 34.61 20.12 -6.41
CA LEU A 145 35.67 20.75 -7.17
C LEU A 145 35.96 22.10 -6.53
N ARG A 146 36.70 22.07 -5.41
CA ARG A 146 37.73 23.04 -5.07
C ARG A 146 38.85 22.34 -4.31
#